data_AF-A0A928VEW8-F1
#
_entry.id   AF-A0A928VEW8-F1
#
_cell.length_a   1.000
_cell.length_b   1.000
_cell.length_c   1.000
_cell.angle_alpha   90.00
_cell.angle_beta   90.00
_cell.angle_gamma   90.00
#
_symmetry.space_group_name_H-M   'P 1'
#
loop_
_entity.id
_entity.type
_entity.pdbx_description
1 polymer ?
#
loop_
_entity_poly.entity_id
_entity_poly.type
_entity_poly.pdbx_seq_one_letter_code
_entity_poly.pdbx_strand_id
1 'polypeptide(L)' 'MENERDWQQDQLLSSGEIAKLKQSEIDVHEIKGGRGASKLDLYKDKDGNIYIKPKGGSGAGEPTGLNINDF' A
#
# COMPACT_ATOMS: atom_id res chain seq x y z
N MET A 1 22.28 -7.10 6.91
CA MET A 1 21.08 -7.45 7.69
C MET A 1 19.93 -6.79 6.97
N GLU A 2 19.06 -7.57 6.33
CA GLU A 2 17.77 -7.04 5.88
C GLU A 2 17.09 -6.47 7.13
N ASN A 3 16.73 -5.18 7.10
CA ASN A 3 15.92 -4.62 8.16
C ASN A 3 14.57 -5.32 8.06
N GLU A 4 14.31 -6.25 8.98
CA GLU A 4 13.05 -6.93 9.10
C GLU A 4 11.95 -5.86 9.24
N ARG A 5 11.05 -5.78 8.26
CA ARG A 5 10.00 -4.75 8.21
C ARG A 5 9.14 -4.85 9.46
N ASP A 6 9.09 -3.78 10.24
CA ASP A 6 8.10 -3.63 11.30
C ASP A 6 6.78 -3.14 10.69
N TRP A 7 5.91 -4.10 10.35
CA TRP A 7 4.64 -3.79 9.70
C TRP A 7 3.70 -2.93 10.56
N GLN A 8 3.93 -2.85 11.87
CA GLN A 8 3.13 -2.00 12.76
C GLN A 8 3.42 -0.51 12.52
N GLN A 9 4.58 -0.19 11.94
CA GLN A 9 5.02 1.17 11.61
C GLN A 9 4.61 1.61 10.20
N ASP A 10 4.04 0.71 9.39
CA ASP A 10 3.62 1.09 8.05
C ASP A 10 2.52 2.15 8.09
N GLN A 11 2.63 3.10 7.18
CA GLN A 11 1.73 4.25 7.13
C GLN A 11 0.72 4.06 6.01
N LEU A 12 -0.53 4.44 6.28
CA LEU A 12 -1.56 4.50 5.24
C LEU A 12 -1.08 5.45 4.13
N LEU A 13 -1.23 5.04 2.86
CA LEU A 13 -0.96 5.94 1.74
C LEU A 13 -1.87 7.17 1.85
N SER A 14 -1.26 8.34 1.72
CA SER A 14 -2.01 9.60 1.73
C SER A 14 -2.85 9.75 0.46
N SER A 15 -3.87 10.61 0.50
CA SER A 15 -4.68 10.91 -0.68
C SER A 15 -3.86 11.42 -1.87
N GLY A 16 -2.75 12.14 -1.61
CA GLY A 16 -1.84 12.60 -2.64
C GLY A 16 -1.06 11.46 -3.31
N GLU A 17 -0.62 10.48 -2.52
CA GLU A 17 0.07 9.28 -3.03
C GLU A 17 -0.87 8.38 -3.82
N ILE A 18 -2.10 8.20 -3.34
CA ILE A 18 -3.15 7.50 -4.10
C ILE A 18 -3.43 8.24 -5.42
N ALA A 19 -3.42 9.58 -5.43
CA ALA A 19 -3.61 10.36 -6.64
C ALA A 19 -2.46 10.16 -7.64
N LYS A 20 -1.20 10.10 -7.16
CA LYS A 20 -0.03 9.78 -8.02
C LYS A 20 -0.18 8.41 -8.69
N LEU A 21 -0.53 7.37 -7.92
CA LEU A 21 -0.75 6.03 -8.48
C LEU A 21 -1.82 6.06 -9.60
N LYS A 22 -2.94 6.73 -9.35
CA LYS A 22 -4.01 6.87 -10.36
C LYS A 22 -3.56 7.65 -11.60
N GLN A 23 -2.71 8.68 -11.44
CA GLN A 23 -2.15 9.44 -12.56
C GLN A 23 -1.20 8.59 -13.40
N SER A 24 -0.52 7.63 -12.79
CA SER A 24 0.36 6.67 -13.46
C SER A 24 -0.38 5.44 -13.98
N GLU A 25 -1.69 5.55 -14.23
CA GLU A 25 -2.56 4.48 -14.74
C GLU A 25 -2.65 3.23 -13.85
N ILE A 26 -2.25 3.34 -12.58
CA ILE A 26 -2.37 2.27 -11.59
C ILE A 26 -3.74 2.35 -10.90
N ASP A 27 -4.61 1.38 -11.16
CA ASP A 27 -5.90 1.28 -10.48
C ASP A 27 -5.75 0.64 -9.09
N VAL A 28 -5.85 1.49 -8.06
CA VAL A 28 -5.80 1.07 -6.65
C VAL A 28 -6.93 0.12 -6.25
N HIS A 29 -8.06 0.09 -6.97
CA HIS A 29 -9.15 -0.85 -6.71
C HIS A 29 -8.83 -2.25 -7.24
N GLU A 30 -8.20 -2.34 -8.41
CA GLU A 30 -7.70 -3.58 -8.99
C GLU A 30 -6.59 -4.18 -8.12
N ILE A 31 -5.64 -3.35 -7.66
CA ILE A 31 -4.58 -3.80 -6.73
C ILE A 31 -5.17 -4.43 -5.47
N LYS A 32 -6.21 -3.83 -4.90
CA LYS A 32 -6.88 -4.35 -3.69
C LYS A 32 -7.73 -5.60 -3.98
N GLY A 33 -7.58 -6.24 -5.14
CA GLY A 33 -8.26 -7.50 -5.49
C GLY A 33 -9.73 -7.34 -5.92
N GLY A 34 -10.15 -6.12 -6.28
CA GLY A 34 -11.49 -5.81 -6.79
C GLY A 34 -12.62 -6.06 -5.77
N ARG A 35 -12.98 -7.33 -5.52
CA ARG A 35 -14.08 -7.73 -4.64
C ARG A 35 -13.65 -7.63 -3.18
N GLY A 36 -14.09 -6.55 -2.51
CA GLY A 36 -13.70 -6.27 -1.12
C GLY A 36 -12.62 -5.20 -0.99
N ALA A 37 -12.28 -4.51 -2.08
CA ALA A 37 -11.35 -3.38 -2.08
C ALA A 37 -11.74 -2.27 -1.09
N SER A 38 -13.02 -2.16 -0.71
CA SER A 38 -13.48 -1.21 0.32
C SER A 38 -13.07 -1.59 1.75
N LYS A 39 -12.73 -2.86 1.99
CA LYS A 39 -12.25 -3.38 3.28
C LYS A 39 -10.74 -3.35 3.39
N LEU A 40 -10.04 -3.01 2.31
CA LEU A 40 -8.59 -3.03 2.21
C LEU A 40 -8.10 -1.61 1.96
N ASP A 41 -6.90 -1.33 2.44
CA ASP A 41 -6.17 -0.08 2.25
C ASP A 41 -4.73 -0.34 1.86
N LEU A 42 -4.11 0.64 1.19
CA LEU A 42 -2.72 0.58 0.79
C LEU A 42 -1.88 1.26 1.88
N TYR A 43 -0.86 0.57 2.33
CA TYR A 43 0.11 1.06 3.30
C TYR A 43 1.49 1.05 2.69
N LYS A 44 2.38 1.91 3.17
CA LYS A 44 3.80 1.95 2.80
C LYS A 44 4.69 1.74 4.00
N ASP A 45 5.80 1.05 3.81
CA ASP A 45 6.88 1.08 4.79
C ASP A 45 7.70 2.37 4.66
N LYS A 46 8.72 2.52 5.52
CA LYS A 46 9.66 3.65 5.52
C LYS A 46 10.44 3.80 4.21
N ASP A 47 10.59 2.71 3.45
CA ASP A 47 11.34 2.66 2.19
C ASP A 47 10.40 2.90 0.98
N GLY A 48 9.10 3.10 1.23
CA GLY A 48 8.08 3.40 0.24
C GLY A 48 7.45 2.18 -0.42
N ASN A 49 7.78 0.96 -0.02
CA ASN A 49 7.18 -0.24 -0.61
C ASN A 49 5.71 -0.35 -0.21
N ILE A 50 4.84 -0.65 -1.17
CA ILE A 50 3.39 -0.64 -0.99
C ILE A 50 2.87 -2.04 -0.66
N TYR A 51 2.00 -2.11 0.34
CA TYR A 51 1.35 -3.33 0.82
C TYR A 51 -0.16 -3.15 0.92
N ILE A 52 -0.90 -4.22 0.69
CA ILE A 52 -2.35 -4.28 0.89
C ILE A 52 -2.61 -4.79 2.31
N LYS A 53 -3.35 -4.03 3.10
CA LYS A 53 -3.78 -4.43 4.44
C LYS A 53 -5.29 -4.28 4.60
N PRO A 54 -5.91 -4.99 5.55
CA PRO A 54 -7.20 -4.61 6.08
C PRO A 54 -7.23 -3.15 6.49
N LYS A 55 -8.37 -2.49 6.24
CA LYS A 55 -8.62 -1.12 6.69
C LYS A 55 -8.38 -1.02 8.21
N GLY A 56 -7.59 -0.04 8.60
CA GLY A 56 -7.11 0.10 9.98
C GLY A 56 -5.73 -0.53 10.23
N GLY A 57 -5.13 -1.18 9.24
CA GLY A 57 -3.70 -1.51 9.24
C GLY A 57 -3.32 -2.77 10.01
N SER A 58 -4.27 -3.68 10.24
CA SER A 58 -4.00 -4.91 10.98
C SER A 58 -3.18 -5.92 10.15
N GLY A 59 -2.14 -6.47 10.76
CA GLY A 59 -1.28 -7.49 10.16
C GLY A 59 -0.22 -6.97 9.19
N ALA A 60 0.64 -7.88 8.75
CA ALA A 60 1.74 -7.57 7.83
C ALA A 60 1.24 -7.13 6.44
N GLY A 61 0.10 -7.65 6.01
CA GLY A 61 -0.44 -7.40 4.67
C GLY A 61 0.36 -8.07 3.56
N GLU A 62 -0.18 -7.97 2.36
CA GLU A 62 0.38 -8.58 1.16
C GLU A 62 1.22 -7.56 0.37
N PRO A 63 2.46 -7.89 -0.03
CA PRO A 63 3.27 -7.01 -0.86
C PRO A 63 2.66 -6.85 -2.25
N THR A 64 2.65 -5.62 -2.77
CA THR A 64 2.16 -5.34 -4.14
C THR A 64 3.26 -5.40 -5.19
N GLY A 65 4.52 -5.32 -4.77
CA GLY A 65 5.67 -5.15 -5.66
C GLY A 65 5.86 -3.72 -6.18
N LEU A 66 5.04 -2.76 -5.75
CA LEU A 66 5.15 -1.35 -6.13
C LEU A 66 5.88 -0.55 -5.03
N ASN A 67 6.59 0.50 -5.44
CA ASN A 67 7.16 1.50 -4.54
C ASN A 67 6.59 2.88 -4.85
N ILE A 68 6.12 3.62 -3.85
CA ILE A 68 5.50 4.93 -4.05
C ILE A 68 6.47 6.00 -4.57
N ASN A 69 7.77 5.81 -4.37
CA ASN A 69 8.80 6.74 -4.85
C ASN A 69 9.05 6.65 -6.36
N ASP A 70 8.51 5.62 -7.03
CA ASP A 70 8.58 5.48 -8.48
C ASP A 70 7.52 6.35 -9.21
N PHE A 71 6.74 7.15 -8.47
CA PHE A 71 5.60 7.95 -8.95
C PHE A 71 5.57 9.39 -8.42
#